data_AF-A0A6V7WEQ7-F1
#
_entry.id   AF-A0A6V7WEQ7-F1
#
_cell.length_a   1.000
_cell.length_b   1.000
_cell.length_c   1.000
_cell.angle_alpha   90.00
_cell.angle_beta   90.00
_cell.angle_gamma   90.00
#
_symmetry.space_group_name_H-M   'P 1'
#
loop_
_entity.id
_entity.type
_entity.pdbx_description
1 polymer ?
#
loop_
_entity_poly.entity_id
_entity_poly.type
_entity_poly.pdbx_seq_one_letter_code
_entity_poly.pdbx_strand_id
1 'polypeptide(L)'
;MSFKILNGNQTRNSILLRLDFSFWYAPEPFSLFYGSCIFALIFCVASFLLNIFWILIRWSVLSWIKRTERLSRVRAMLVAMEKYRQKHMESLHEGYNRRMSTFRENYHNQVETIRNSYLESSERFRDYRQAQKENVQQHLDGYYQQISRLREFGHKRVEHLWESYEKSVNAVRTFTLEQRLKILNQYKVKQRYVNKLLEAIGTETNVDIISRKEAAIREVLGEEQPPPTFWSSSHHPSNNSNLRRSASFHSLPEFPLVDEILEEEEQQIIYVNLTEFNKNKEEIEKEEKEYLLALQQPSTSTASSILPLFNNNKIQA
;
A
#
# COMPACT_ATOMS: atom_id res chain seq x y z
N MET A 1 -90.91 60.32 -69.04
CA MET A 1 -90.27 61.58 -69.47
C MET A 1 -90.44 61.67 -70.99
N SER A 2 -91.36 62.48 -71.51
CA SER A 2 -91.65 62.53 -72.95
C SER A 2 -91.45 63.95 -73.47
N PHE A 3 -90.44 64.14 -74.32
CA PHE A 3 -90.10 65.44 -74.92
C PHE A 3 -90.77 65.55 -76.30
N LYS A 4 -91.68 66.51 -76.46
CA LYS A 4 -92.24 66.88 -77.77
C LYS A 4 -91.71 68.26 -78.12
N ILE A 5 -90.78 68.33 -79.08
CA ILE A 5 -90.26 69.58 -79.64
C ILE A 5 -91.01 69.83 -80.96
N LEU A 6 -91.83 70.87 -81.01
CA LEU A 6 -92.40 71.43 -82.24
C LEU A 6 -91.58 72.67 -82.62
N ASN A 7 -90.91 72.62 -83.78
CA ASN A 7 -90.08 73.69 -84.32
C ASN A 7 -90.72 74.32 -85.57
N GLY A 8 -90.74 75.67 -85.61
CA GLY A 8 -90.93 76.54 -86.79
C GLY A 8 -92.39 76.97 -87.04
N ASN A 9 -92.78 78.25 -87.00
CA ASN A 9 -92.07 79.40 -87.56
C ASN A 9 -92.38 80.75 -86.86
N GLN A 10 -91.29 81.46 -86.52
CA GLN A 10 -91.10 82.93 -86.63
C GLN A 10 -91.84 83.90 -85.68
N THR A 11 -91.24 84.22 -84.53
CA THR A 11 -90.52 85.50 -84.23
C THR A 11 -90.34 85.72 -82.72
N ARG A 12 -89.08 85.91 -82.28
CA ARG A 12 -88.62 86.46 -80.99
C ARG A 12 -89.11 85.80 -79.67
N ASN A 13 -88.10 85.48 -78.85
CA ASN A 13 -88.09 85.48 -77.37
C ASN A 13 -88.38 84.18 -76.62
N SER A 14 -87.45 83.92 -75.68
CA SER A 14 -87.54 83.08 -74.49
C SER A 14 -87.93 81.61 -74.69
N ILE A 15 -86.95 80.73 -74.55
CA ILE A 15 -87.19 79.31 -74.26
C ILE A 15 -87.74 79.26 -72.83
N LEU A 16 -89.07 79.32 -72.70
CA LEU A 16 -89.75 79.19 -71.42
C LEU A 16 -89.76 77.71 -71.04
N LEU A 17 -88.72 77.30 -70.30
CA LEU A 17 -88.61 75.98 -69.68
C LEU A 17 -89.66 75.88 -68.56
N ARG A 18 -90.88 75.48 -68.92
CA ARG A 18 -91.91 75.11 -67.94
C ARG A 18 -91.60 73.70 -67.45
N LEU A 19 -90.81 73.58 -66.37
CA LEU A 19 -90.68 72.32 -65.66
C LEU A 19 -92.05 71.97 -65.07
N ASP A 20 -92.68 70.96 -65.65
CA ASP A 20 -93.97 70.48 -65.19
C ASP A 20 -93.76 69.61 -63.93
N PHE A 21 -93.80 70.24 -62.76
CA PHE A 21 -93.75 69.56 -61.46
C PHE A 21 -95.06 68.84 -61.10
N SER A 22 -96.05 68.84 -62.00
CA SER A 22 -97.32 68.12 -61.79
C SER A 22 -97.14 66.62 -61.65
N PHE A 23 -96.07 66.03 -62.22
CA PHE A 23 -95.74 64.61 -62.02
C PHE A 23 -95.36 64.27 -60.57
N TRP A 24 -94.83 65.24 -59.80
CA TRP A 24 -94.44 65.01 -58.41
C TRP A 24 -95.61 65.10 -57.42
N TYR A 25 -96.67 65.81 -57.78
CA TYR A 25 -97.83 66.08 -56.91
C TYR A 25 -99.14 65.43 -57.37
N ALA A 26 -99.15 64.74 -58.53
CA ALA A 26 -100.21 63.84 -58.94
C ALA A 26 -99.77 62.39 -58.70
N PRO A 27 -99.74 61.91 -57.44
CA PRO A 27 -99.54 60.49 -57.23
C PRO A 27 -100.75 59.76 -57.82
N GLU A 28 -100.51 58.92 -58.82
CA GLU A 28 -101.50 57.92 -59.16
C GLU A 28 -101.79 57.13 -57.88
N PRO A 29 -103.07 56.98 -57.47
CA PRO A 29 -103.43 56.35 -56.19
C PRO A 29 -102.85 54.92 -56.09
N PHE A 30 -102.62 54.29 -57.23
CA PHE A 30 -101.95 53.00 -57.35
C PHE A 30 -100.52 52.99 -56.79
N SER A 31 -99.70 54.02 -57.02
CA SER A 31 -98.30 54.03 -56.58
C SER A 31 -98.14 54.16 -55.06
N LEU A 32 -99.00 54.95 -54.39
CA LEU A 32 -98.98 55.06 -52.93
C LEU A 32 -99.45 53.77 -52.27
N PHE A 33 -100.43 53.09 -52.88
CA PHE A 33 -100.92 51.79 -52.44
C PHE A 33 -99.82 50.72 -52.51
N TYR A 34 -99.11 50.62 -53.64
CA TYR A 34 -98.00 49.68 -53.78
C TYR A 34 -96.83 49.99 -52.83
N GLY A 35 -96.52 51.28 -52.62
CA GLY A 35 -95.53 51.69 -51.64
C GLY A 35 -95.90 51.26 -50.22
N SER A 36 -97.13 51.53 -49.78
CA SER A 36 -97.63 51.14 -48.46
C SER A 36 -97.63 49.61 -48.28
N CYS A 37 -98.05 48.85 -49.29
CA CYS A 37 -97.99 47.38 -49.26
C CYS A 37 -96.55 46.87 -49.13
N ILE A 38 -95.58 47.42 -49.87
CA ILE A 38 -94.18 47.01 -49.78
C ILE A 38 -93.60 47.36 -48.41
N PHE A 39 -93.87 48.55 -47.89
CA PHE A 39 -93.43 48.95 -46.55
C PHE A 39 -94.01 48.05 -45.45
N ALA A 40 -95.30 47.69 -45.55
CA ALA A 40 -95.94 46.75 -44.61
C ALA A 40 -95.33 45.34 -44.69
N LEU A 41 -95.04 44.85 -45.90
CA LEU A 41 -94.36 43.57 -46.09
C LEU A 41 -92.95 43.58 -45.51
N ILE A 42 -92.16 44.63 -45.76
CA ILE A 42 -90.82 44.79 -45.20
C ILE A 42 -90.88 44.84 -43.67
N PHE A 43 -91.82 45.60 -43.10
CA PHE A 43 -91.98 45.69 -41.64
C PHE A 43 -92.40 44.35 -41.02
N CYS A 44 -93.27 43.60 -41.68
CA CYS A 44 -93.67 42.26 -41.26
C CYS A 44 -92.48 41.28 -41.30
N VAL A 45 -91.73 41.27 -42.40
CA VAL A 45 -90.52 40.45 -42.55
C VAL A 45 -89.46 40.84 -41.52
N ALA A 46 -89.21 42.13 -41.32
CA ALA A 46 -88.25 42.62 -40.33
C ALA A 46 -88.65 42.20 -38.90
N SER A 47 -89.93 42.31 -38.55
CA SER A 47 -90.44 41.86 -37.25
C SER A 47 -90.30 40.34 -37.08
N PHE A 48 -90.57 39.57 -38.13
CA PHE A 48 -90.38 38.12 -38.13
C PHE A 48 -88.90 37.74 -37.97
N LEU A 49 -88.01 38.41 -38.69
CA LEU A 49 -86.56 38.21 -38.59
C LEU A 49 -86.03 38.60 -37.22
N LEU A 50 -86.49 39.71 -36.62
CA LEU A 50 -86.08 40.10 -35.27
C LEU A 50 -86.53 39.08 -34.22
N ASN A 51 -87.71 38.48 -34.38
CA ASN A 51 -88.19 37.42 -33.50
C ASN A 51 -87.36 36.12 -33.65
N ILE A 52 -87.04 35.74 -34.90
CA ILE A 52 -86.14 34.62 -35.17
C ILE A 52 -84.73 34.91 -34.61
N PHE A 53 -84.23 36.13 -34.80
CA PHE A 53 -82.92 36.53 -34.31
C PHE A 53 -82.89 36.50 -32.78
N TRP A 54 -83.98 36.92 -32.12
CA TRP A 54 -84.13 36.84 -30.67
C TRP A 54 -84.07 35.40 -30.16
N ILE A 55 -84.79 34.45 -30.78
CA ILE A 55 -84.74 33.04 -30.37
C ILE A 55 -83.35 32.43 -30.65
N LEU A 56 -82.72 32.78 -31.77
CA LEU A 56 -81.37 32.32 -32.12
C LEU A 56 -80.32 32.86 -31.15
N ILE A 57 -80.38 34.13 -30.76
CA ILE A 57 -79.50 34.72 -29.75
C ILE A 57 -79.67 33.98 -28.43
N ARG A 58 -80.92 33.81 -27.95
CA ARG A 58 -81.18 33.17 -26.66
C ARG A 58 -80.68 31.73 -26.64
N TRP A 59 -80.87 30.99 -27.73
CA TRP A 59 -80.37 29.62 -27.85
C TRP A 59 -78.84 29.57 -27.98
N SER A 60 -78.26 30.49 -28.75
CA SER A 60 -76.81 30.59 -28.95
C SER A 60 -76.09 30.94 -27.65
N VAL A 61 -76.60 31.89 -26.85
CA VAL A 61 -76.00 32.27 -25.56
C VAL A 61 -75.98 31.09 -24.58
N LEU A 62 -77.09 30.35 -24.46
CA LEU A 62 -77.17 29.16 -23.61
C LEU A 62 -76.22 28.04 -24.08
N SER A 63 -76.14 27.82 -25.39
CA SER A 63 -75.22 26.84 -25.96
C SER A 63 -73.76 27.28 -25.82
N TRP A 64 -73.48 28.57 -25.91
CA TRP A 64 -72.14 29.14 -25.71
C TRP A 64 -71.69 28.97 -24.28
N ILE A 65 -72.52 29.30 -23.27
CA ILE A 65 -72.18 29.10 -21.85
C ILE A 65 -71.85 27.64 -21.55
N LYS A 66 -72.68 26.70 -22.03
CA LYS A 66 -72.42 25.26 -21.86
C LYS A 66 -71.13 24.81 -22.58
N ARG A 67 -70.82 25.39 -23.74
CA ARG A 67 -69.60 25.08 -24.51
C ARG A 67 -68.35 25.67 -23.85
N THR A 68 -68.42 26.89 -23.34
CA THR A 68 -67.30 27.53 -22.63
C THR A 68 -67.01 26.84 -21.30
N GLU A 69 -68.02 26.38 -20.55
CA GLU A 69 -67.84 25.58 -19.33
C GLU A 69 -67.19 24.20 -19.59
N ARG A 70 -67.48 23.58 -20.74
CA ARG A 70 -66.82 22.32 -21.12
C ARG A 70 -65.37 22.58 -21.54
N LEU A 71 -65.14 23.61 -22.36
CA LEU A 71 -63.80 24.00 -22.79
C LEU A 71 -62.92 24.45 -21.62
N SER A 72 -63.46 25.17 -20.65
CA SER A 72 -62.72 25.62 -19.46
C SER A 72 -62.32 24.45 -18.57
N ARG A 73 -63.20 23.46 -18.37
CA ARG A 73 -62.87 22.23 -17.65
C ARG A 73 -61.80 21.40 -18.34
N VAL A 74 -61.91 21.20 -19.65
CA VAL A 74 -60.88 20.50 -20.43
C VAL A 74 -59.56 21.25 -20.37
N ARG A 75 -59.56 22.58 -20.51
CA ARG A 75 -58.35 23.40 -20.37
C ARG A 75 -57.74 23.30 -18.98
N ALA A 76 -58.55 23.36 -17.92
CA ALA A 76 -58.09 23.21 -16.55
C ALA A 76 -57.47 21.82 -16.30
N MET A 77 -58.09 20.76 -16.83
CA MET A 77 -57.55 19.40 -16.77
C MET A 77 -56.24 19.27 -17.55
N LEU A 78 -56.14 19.86 -18.76
CA LEU A 78 -54.90 19.85 -19.53
C LEU A 78 -53.77 20.59 -18.82
N VAL A 79 -54.06 21.74 -18.20
CA VAL A 79 -53.09 22.48 -17.39
C VAL A 79 -52.66 21.66 -16.17
N ALA A 80 -53.58 20.96 -15.51
CA ALA A 80 -53.25 20.08 -14.39
C ALA A 80 -52.39 18.88 -14.84
N MET A 81 -52.71 18.28 -16.00
CA MET A 81 -51.94 17.20 -16.60
C MET A 81 -50.53 17.65 -16.99
N GLU A 82 -50.40 18.84 -17.58
CA GLU A 82 -49.10 19.39 -17.95
C GLU A 82 -48.25 19.68 -16.71
N LYS A 83 -48.84 20.29 -15.67
CA LYS A 83 -48.16 20.49 -14.38
C LYS A 83 -47.74 19.17 -13.74
N TYR A 84 -48.58 18.15 -13.79
CA TYR A 84 -48.24 16.82 -13.27
C TYR A 84 -47.07 16.21 -14.05
N ARG A 85 -47.09 16.32 -15.39
CA ARG A 85 -45.99 15.85 -16.25
C ARG A 85 -44.68 16.56 -15.93
N GLN A 86 -44.72 17.89 -15.77
CA GLN A 86 -43.54 18.68 -15.40
C GLN A 86 -42.99 18.24 -14.04
N LYS A 87 -43.85 18.16 -13.01
CA LYS A 87 -43.45 17.71 -11.68
C LYS A 87 -42.88 16.28 -11.67
N HIS A 88 -43.46 15.38 -12.46
CA HIS A 88 -42.95 14.01 -12.58
C HIS A 88 -41.57 13.99 -13.23
N MET A 89 -41.37 14.77 -14.30
CA MET A 89 -40.08 14.86 -14.98
C MET A 89 -39.00 15.49 -14.09
N GLU A 90 -39.34 16.54 -13.33
CA GLU A 90 -38.46 17.16 -12.34
C GLU A 90 -38.11 16.17 -11.22
N SER A 91 -39.09 15.46 -10.68
CA SER A 91 -38.86 14.44 -9.64
C SER A 91 -37.97 13.30 -10.14
N LEU A 92 -38.12 12.88 -11.41
CA LEU A 92 -37.27 11.86 -12.01
C LEU A 92 -35.84 12.37 -12.20
N HIS A 93 -35.68 13.61 -12.66
CA HIS A 93 -34.37 14.24 -12.83
C HIS A 93 -33.65 14.45 -11.50
N GLU A 94 -34.35 14.95 -10.48
CA GLU A 94 -33.83 15.13 -9.13
C GLU A 94 -33.46 13.77 -8.51
N GLY A 95 -34.31 12.75 -8.66
CA GLY A 95 -34.04 11.39 -8.19
C GLY A 95 -32.81 10.77 -8.86
N TYR A 96 -32.66 10.95 -10.18
CA TYR A 96 -31.48 10.49 -10.92
C TYR A 96 -30.22 11.22 -10.46
N ASN A 97 -30.26 12.56 -10.39
CA ASN A 97 -29.11 13.36 -9.97
C ASN A 97 -28.67 13.01 -8.55
N ARG A 98 -29.61 12.79 -7.64
CA ARG A 98 -29.32 12.35 -6.28
C ARG A 98 -28.64 10.97 -6.25
N ARG A 99 -29.17 9.99 -7.00
CA ARG A 99 -28.54 8.67 -7.11
C ARG A 99 -27.15 8.75 -7.72
N MET A 100 -26.98 9.60 -8.73
CA MET A 100 -25.69 9.82 -9.39
C MET A 100 -24.68 10.48 -8.44
N SER A 101 -25.10 11.45 -7.62
CA SER A 101 -24.22 12.07 -6.62
C SER A 101 -23.82 11.05 -5.56
N THR A 102 -24.77 10.27 -5.03
CA THR A 102 -24.48 9.20 -4.06
C THR A 102 -23.56 8.13 -4.65
N PHE A 103 -23.76 7.72 -5.90
CA PHE A 103 -22.86 6.79 -6.57
C PHE A 103 -21.44 7.36 -6.69
N ARG A 104 -21.32 8.63 -7.08
CA ARG A 104 -20.03 9.32 -7.17
C ARG A 104 -19.33 9.43 -5.82
N GLU A 105 -20.05 9.80 -4.77
CA GLU A 105 -19.54 9.87 -3.39
C GLU A 105 -19.07 8.50 -2.90
N ASN A 106 -19.89 7.46 -3.11
CA ASN A 106 -19.53 6.08 -2.76
C ASN A 106 -18.28 5.61 -3.48
N TYR A 107 -18.15 5.89 -4.78
CA TYR A 107 -16.95 5.57 -5.54
C TYR A 107 -15.72 6.30 -4.99
N HIS A 108 -15.86 7.58 -4.66
CA HIS A 108 -14.76 8.35 -4.08
C HIS A 108 -14.32 7.77 -2.74
N ASN A 109 -15.27 7.45 -1.87
CA ASN A 109 -15.00 6.81 -0.58
C ASN A 109 -14.32 5.44 -0.74
N GLN A 110 -14.74 4.63 -1.72
CA GLN A 110 -14.09 3.34 -2.01
C GLN A 110 -12.64 3.53 -2.47
N VAL A 111 -12.39 4.48 -3.38
CA VAL A 111 -11.03 4.78 -3.86
C VAL A 111 -10.16 5.29 -2.72
N GLU A 112 -10.68 6.17 -1.85
CA GLU A 112 -9.95 6.64 -0.67
C GLU A 112 -9.67 5.52 0.32
N THR A 113 -10.62 4.61 0.54
CA THR A 113 -10.44 3.44 1.42
C THR A 113 -9.31 2.54 0.89
N ILE A 114 -9.32 2.24 -0.41
CA ILE A 114 -8.27 1.44 -1.05
C ILE A 114 -6.93 2.17 -0.97
N ARG A 115 -6.90 3.48 -1.24
CA ARG A 115 -5.68 4.27 -1.13
C ARG A 115 -5.11 4.23 0.28
N ASN A 116 -5.95 4.42 1.29
CA ASN A 116 -5.54 4.42 2.69
C ASN A 116 -5.05 3.04 3.12
N SER A 117 -5.72 1.95 2.72
CA SER A 117 -5.27 0.59 3.04
C SER A 117 -3.93 0.25 2.38
N TYR A 118 -3.69 0.72 1.15
CA TYR A 118 -2.38 0.58 0.50
C TYR A 118 -1.29 1.40 1.18
N LEU A 119 -1.59 2.64 1.59
CA LEU A 119 -0.64 3.47 2.33
C LEU A 119 -0.27 2.81 3.66
N GLU A 120 -1.26 2.34 4.43
CA GLU A 120 -1.04 1.61 5.68
C GLU A 120 -0.22 0.33 5.46
N SER A 121 -0.54 -0.44 4.42
CA SER A 121 0.23 -1.64 4.07
C SER A 121 1.68 -1.29 3.72
N SER A 122 1.90 -0.22 2.95
CA SER A 122 3.24 0.24 2.59
C SER A 122 4.05 0.72 3.80
N GLU A 123 3.38 1.37 4.75
CA GLU A 123 3.99 1.83 5.99
C GLU A 123 4.39 0.63 6.86
N ARG A 124 3.51 -0.36 7.02
CA ARG A 124 3.82 -1.61 7.72
C ARG A 124 5.02 -2.35 7.12
N PHE A 125 5.14 -2.40 5.79
CA PHE A 125 6.31 -3.00 5.13
C PHE A 125 7.61 -2.20 5.36
N ARG A 126 7.51 -0.87 5.37
CA ARG A 126 8.65 0.00 5.68
C ARG A 126 9.11 -0.21 7.11
N ASP A 127 8.17 -0.28 8.05
CA ASP A 127 8.44 -0.45 9.47
C ASP A 127 9.00 -1.84 9.76
N TYR A 128 8.45 -2.89 9.14
CA TYR A 128 9.01 -4.25 9.21
C TYR A 128 10.45 -4.30 8.70
N ARG A 129 10.72 -3.68 7.54
CA ARG A 129 12.09 -3.59 7.00
C ARG A 129 13.02 -2.83 7.94
N GLN A 130 12.54 -1.76 8.56
CA GLN A 130 13.32 -0.98 9.51
C GLN A 130 13.63 -1.78 10.78
N ALA A 131 12.63 -2.46 11.35
CA ALA A 131 12.79 -3.34 12.50
C ALA A 131 13.73 -4.51 12.20
N GLN A 132 13.65 -5.09 10.99
CA GLN A 132 14.58 -6.12 10.54
C GLN A 132 16.01 -5.61 10.44
N LYS A 133 16.21 -4.41 9.87
CA LYS A 133 17.54 -3.77 9.82
C LYS A 133 18.09 -3.52 11.22
N GLU A 134 17.26 -3.04 12.14
CA GLU A 134 17.64 -2.81 13.52
C GLU A 134 18.04 -4.12 14.23
N ASN A 135 17.27 -5.19 14.04
CA ASN A 135 17.59 -6.51 14.58
C ASN A 135 18.93 -7.05 14.02
N VAL A 136 19.13 -6.99 12.71
CA VAL A 136 20.40 -7.40 12.08
C VAL A 136 21.56 -6.57 12.61
N GLN A 137 21.38 -5.24 12.73
CA GLN A 137 22.39 -4.36 13.28
C GLN A 137 22.72 -4.70 14.73
N GLN A 138 21.70 -4.97 15.56
CA GLN A 138 21.89 -5.39 16.95
C GLN A 138 22.67 -6.73 17.04
N HIS A 139 22.36 -7.69 16.18
CA HIS A 139 23.10 -8.96 16.11
C HIS A 139 24.56 -8.75 15.68
N LEU A 140 24.78 -7.88 14.69
CA LEU A 140 26.11 -7.51 14.21
C LEU A 140 26.94 -6.83 15.31
N ASP A 141 26.34 -5.90 16.04
CA ASP A 141 26.98 -5.22 17.17
C ASP A 141 27.34 -6.22 18.29
N GLY A 142 26.46 -7.19 18.55
CA GLY A 142 26.75 -8.31 19.45
C GLY A 142 27.96 -9.14 19.01
N TYR A 143 28.05 -9.46 17.70
CA TYR A 143 29.18 -10.19 17.13
C TYR A 143 30.50 -9.40 17.21
N TYR A 144 30.48 -8.09 16.92
CA TYR A 144 31.65 -7.24 17.08
C TYR A 144 32.16 -7.20 18.53
N GLN A 145 31.25 -7.15 19.50
CA GLN A 145 31.63 -7.25 20.91
C GLN A 145 32.27 -8.59 21.23
N GLN A 146 31.76 -9.70 20.68
CA GLN A 146 32.36 -11.02 20.87
C GLN A 146 33.76 -11.11 20.27
N ILE A 147 33.97 -10.61 19.05
CA ILE A 147 35.32 -10.54 18.44
C ILE A 147 36.24 -9.69 19.29
N SER A 148 35.77 -8.53 19.77
CA SER A 148 36.61 -7.66 20.60
C SER A 148 37.01 -8.35 21.90
N ARG A 149 36.10 -9.08 22.55
CA ARG A 149 36.41 -9.89 23.73
C ARG A 149 37.38 -11.03 23.40
N LEU A 150 37.18 -11.74 22.29
CA LEU A 150 38.08 -12.81 21.84
C LEU A 150 39.50 -12.27 21.58
N ARG A 151 39.60 -11.11 20.94
CA ARG A 151 40.87 -10.41 20.71
C ARG A 151 41.54 -10.04 22.04
N GLU A 152 40.78 -9.54 23.01
CA GLU A 152 41.29 -9.21 24.35
C GLU A 152 41.80 -10.47 25.09
N PHE A 153 41.07 -11.58 25.03
CA PHE A 153 41.52 -12.86 25.58
C PHE A 153 42.78 -13.39 24.90
N GLY A 154 42.86 -13.27 23.57
CA GLY A 154 44.06 -13.60 22.81
C GLY A 154 45.26 -12.79 23.27
N HIS A 155 45.08 -11.48 23.46
CA HIS A 155 46.13 -10.59 23.95
C HIS A 155 46.61 -10.98 25.35
N LYS A 156 45.69 -11.17 26.31
CA LYS A 156 46.02 -11.61 27.68
C LYS A 156 46.76 -12.95 27.69
N ARG A 157 46.38 -13.89 26.82
CA ARG A 157 47.07 -15.19 26.71
C ARG A 157 48.48 -15.06 26.17
N VAL A 158 48.71 -14.20 25.18
CA VAL A 158 50.04 -13.92 24.64
C VAL A 158 50.91 -13.26 25.71
N GLU A 159 50.37 -12.29 26.45
CA GLU A 159 51.04 -11.63 27.56
C GLU A 159 51.46 -12.66 28.64
N HIS A 160 50.55 -13.53 29.07
CA HIS A 160 50.88 -14.59 30.03
C HIS A 160 51.94 -15.58 29.53
N LEU A 161 51.93 -15.93 28.25
CA LEU A 161 52.95 -16.79 27.64
C LEU A 161 54.30 -16.09 27.63
N TRP A 162 54.32 -14.79 27.29
CA TRP A 162 55.52 -13.98 27.29
C TRP A 162 56.12 -13.85 28.69
N GLU A 163 55.32 -13.49 29.70
CA GLU A 163 55.75 -13.42 31.10
C GLU A 163 56.31 -14.76 31.60
N SER A 164 55.66 -15.86 31.23
CA SER A 164 56.09 -17.21 31.63
C SER A 164 57.41 -17.59 30.97
N TYR A 165 57.55 -17.27 29.67
CA TYR A 165 58.79 -17.47 28.93
C TYR A 165 59.93 -16.65 29.55
N GLU A 166 59.70 -15.36 29.82
CA GLU A 166 60.69 -14.48 30.45
C GLU A 166 61.15 -15.03 31.81
N LYS A 167 60.21 -15.47 32.67
CA LYS A 167 60.54 -16.12 33.95
C LYS A 167 61.42 -17.36 33.77
N SER A 168 61.11 -18.20 32.78
CA SER A 168 61.89 -19.42 32.51
C SER A 168 63.31 -19.11 32.03
N VAL A 169 63.47 -18.13 31.11
CA VAL A 169 64.78 -17.70 30.61
C VAL A 169 65.60 -17.07 31.72
N ASN A 170 64.98 -16.24 32.56
CA ASN A 170 65.64 -15.65 33.72
C ASN A 170 66.08 -16.73 34.73
N ALA A 171 65.24 -17.73 35.01
CA ALA A 171 65.61 -18.86 35.87
C ALA A 171 66.78 -19.69 35.31
N VAL A 172 66.83 -19.93 34.00
CA VAL A 172 67.97 -20.61 33.37
C VAL A 172 69.23 -19.77 33.45
N ARG A 173 69.13 -18.46 33.24
CA ARG A 173 70.27 -17.53 33.35
C ARG A 173 70.82 -17.50 34.78
N THR A 174 69.97 -17.39 35.79
CA THR A 174 70.40 -17.41 37.20
C THR A 174 71.00 -18.76 37.57
N PHE A 175 70.38 -19.88 37.19
CA PHE A 175 70.93 -21.22 37.41
C PHE A 175 72.32 -21.38 36.75
N THR A 176 72.47 -20.94 35.50
CA THR A 176 73.74 -21.00 34.79
C THR A 176 74.83 -20.17 35.49
N LEU A 177 74.48 -18.97 35.98
CA LEU A 177 75.40 -18.13 36.75
C LEU A 177 75.80 -18.80 38.07
N GLU A 178 74.84 -19.37 38.81
CA GLU A 178 75.11 -20.10 40.05
C GLU A 178 76.02 -21.31 39.82
N GLN A 179 75.75 -22.11 38.78
CA GLN A 179 76.60 -23.25 38.42
C GLN A 179 78.02 -22.81 38.06
N ARG A 180 78.17 -21.74 37.26
CA ARG A 180 79.47 -21.16 36.93
C ARG A 180 80.22 -20.70 38.19
N LEU A 181 79.53 -20.04 39.12
CA LEU A 181 80.13 -19.61 40.39
C LEU A 181 80.57 -20.80 41.26
N LYS A 182 79.76 -21.88 41.32
CA LYS A 182 80.13 -23.12 42.03
C LYS A 182 81.40 -23.73 41.47
N ILE A 183 81.50 -23.88 40.14
CA ILE A 183 82.70 -24.42 39.46
C ILE A 183 83.92 -23.53 39.74
N LEU A 184 83.78 -22.21 39.64
CA LEU A 184 84.87 -21.27 39.93
C LEU A 184 85.35 -21.37 41.39
N ASN A 185 84.43 -21.51 42.35
CA ASN A 185 84.78 -21.68 43.76
C ASN A 185 85.47 -23.03 43.99
N GLN A 186 84.98 -24.12 43.39
CA GLN A 186 85.65 -25.43 43.44
C GLN A 186 87.06 -25.36 42.85
N TYR A 187 87.23 -24.69 41.71
CA TYR A 187 88.53 -24.48 41.10
C TYR A 187 89.47 -23.68 42.00
N LYS A 188 88.99 -22.57 42.60
CA LYS A 188 89.77 -21.78 43.55
C LYS A 188 90.21 -22.59 44.77
N VAL A 189 89.34 -23.44 45.31
CA VAL A 189 89.68 -24.32 46.45
C VAL A 189 90.72 -25.37 46.03
N LYS A 190 90.53 -26.05 44.89
CA LYS A 190 91.50 -27.00 44.33
C LYS A 190 92.85 -26.33 44.06
N GLN A 191 92.85 -25.12 43.51
CA GLN A 191 94.07 -24.35 43.25
C GLN A 191 94.80 -23.98 44.54
N ARG A 192 94.08 -23.53 45.59
CA ARG A 192 94.70 -23.29 46.91
C ARG A 192 95.31 -24.57 47.49
N TYR A 193 94.65 -25.72 47.31
CA TYR A 193 95.15 -27.01 47.77
C TYR A 193 96.40 -27.46 47.01
N VAL A 194 96.40 -27.37 45.68
CA VAL A 194 97.57 -27.67 44.84
C VAL A 194 98.73 -26.74 45.18
N ASN A 195 98.49 -25.44 45.32
CA ASN A 195 99.54 -24.49 45.72
C ASN A 195 100.13 -24.85 47.09
N LYS A 196 99.29 -25.22 48.06
CA LYS A 196 99.75 -25.64 49.40
C LYS A 196 100.53 -26.96 49.39
N LEU A 197 100.15 -27.92 48.55
CA LEU A 197 100.91 -29.16 48.32
C LEU A 197 102.25 -28.87 47.66
N LEU A 198 102.28 -27.97 46.68
CA LEU A 198 103.50 -27.58 45.97
C LEU A 198 104.47 -26.81 46.87
N GLU A 199 103.95 -25.93 47.73
CA GLU A 199 104.71 -25.30 48.81
C GLU A 199 105.30 -26.35 49.78
N ALA A 200 104.52 -27.37 50.17
CA ALA A 200 105.00 -28.44 51.04
C ALA A 200 106.09 -29.33 50.40
N ILE A 201 106.01 -29.58 49.09
CA ILE A 201 107.04 -30.30 48.32
C ILE A 201 108.33 -29.46 48.22
N GLY A 202 108.21 -28.15 48.02
CA GLY A 202 109.35 -27.23 47.97
C GLY A 202 110.14 -27.13 49.29
N THR A 203 109.57 -27.60 50.41
CA THR A 203 110.20 -27.55 51.74
C THR A 203 110.75 -28.88 52.25
N GLU A 204 110.53 -30.01 51.57
CA GLU A 204 110.93 -31.35 52.05
C GLU A 204 112.04 -31.96 51.17
N THR A 205 113.10 -32.49 51.78
CA THR A 205 114.28 -33.07 51.10
C THR A 205 114.23 -34.60 50.95
N ASN A 206 113.09 -35.26 51.23
CA ASN A 206 112.95 -36.71 51.21
C ASN A 206 112.18 -37.22 49.97
N VAL A 207 112.86 -37.99 49.12
CA VAL A 207 112.43 -38.41 47.78
C VAL A 207 111.17 -39.29 47.78
N ASP A 208 110.97 -40.14 48.79
CA ASP A 208 109.86 -41.09 48.84
C ASP A 208 108.51 -40.40 49.18
N ILE A 209 108.57 -39.31 49.95
CA ILE A 209 107.38 -38.52 50.33
C ILE A 209 106.93 -37.64 49.15
N ILE A 210 107.90 -37.15 48.36
CA ILE A 210 107.66 -36.35 47.16
C ILE A 210 106.90 -37.19 46.12
N SER A 211 107.30 -38.45 45.89
CA SER A 211 106.62 -39.32 44.92
C SER A 211 105.17 -39.65 45.31
N ARG A 212 104.87 -39.88 46.60
CA ARG A 212 103.49 -40.10 47.07
C ARG A 212 102.63 -38.85 46.95
N LYS A 213 103.18 -37.68 47.25
CA LYS A 213 102.47 -36.40 47.11
C LYS A 213 102.27 -36.02 45.64
N GLU A 214 103.21 -36.33 44.76
CA GLU A 214 103.07 -36.17 43.30
C GLU A 214 101.98 -37.10 42.73
N ALA A 215 101.87 -38.34 43.23
CA ALA A 215 100.78 -39.24 42.85
C ALA A 215 99.40 -38.70 43.26
N ALA A 216 99.28 -38.13 44.46
CA ALA A 216 98.04 -37.48 44.92
C ALA A 216 97.70 -36.21 44.10
N ILE A 217 98.71 -35.48 43.63
CA ILE A 217 98.53 -34.34 42.70
C ILE A 217 97.97 -34.83 41.36
N ARG A 218 98.49 -35.94 40.81
CA ARG A 218 97.99 -36.53 39.57
C ARG A 218 96.56 -37.06 39.71
N GLU A 219 96.21 -37.64 40.86
CA GLU A 219 94.85 -38.11 41.16
C GLU A 219 93.82 -36.95 41.21
N VAL A 220 94.20 -35.80 41.80
CA VAL A 220 93.33 -34.60 41.83
C VAL A 220 93.24 -33.90 40.47
N LEU A 221 94.30 -34.00 39.65
CA LEU A 221 94.40 -33.39 38.31
C LEU A 221 93.89 -34.28 37.17
N GLY A 222 93.66 -35.58 37.39
CA GLY A 222 93.14 -36.46 36.34
C GLY A 222 92.63 -37.82 36.82
N GLU A 223 91.33 -37.89 37.11
CA GLU A 223 90.49 -38.95 36.55
C GLU A 223 89.07 -38.42 36.32
N GLU A 224 88.59 -38.76 35.12
CA GLU A 224 87.42 -38.30 34.43
C GLU A 224 86.17 -38.98 35.03
N GLN A 225 85.38 -38.25 35.84
CA GLN A 225 83.97 -38.63 35.96
C GLN A 225 83.28 -38.20 34.67
N PRO A 226 82.57 -39.09 33.96
CA PRO A 226 81.84 -38.71 32.76
C PRO A 226 80.88 -37.57 33.10
N PRO A 227 80.60 -36.66 32.16
CA PRO A 227 79.63 -35.59 32.38
C PRO A 227 78.35 -36.23 32.90
N PRO A 228 77.64 -35.64 33.89
CA PRO A 228 76.36 -36.19 34.29
C PRO A 228 75.48 -36.29 33.04
N THR A 229 75.14 -37.52 32.66
CA THR A 229 74.25 -37.84 31.55
C THR A 229 72.86 -37.33 31.92
N PHE A 230 72.63 -36.02 31.79
CA PHE A 230 71.37 -35.38 32.15
C PHE A 230 70.33 -35.43 31.00
N TRP A 231 70.64 -36.09 29.89
CA TRP A 231 69.69 -36.32 28.79
C TRP A 231 69.55 -37.80 28.48
N SER A 232 69.08 -38.59 29.45
CA SER A 232 68.36 -39.85 29.19
C SER A 232 67.64 -40.30 30.44
N SER A 233 66.43 -39.79 30.63
CA SER A 233 65.39 -40.55 31.34
C SER A 233 64.04 -40.18 30.74
N SER A 234 63.75 -40.82 29.60
CA SER A 234 62.37 -41.13 29.24
C SER A 234 61.95 -42.30 30.12
N HIS A 235 61.42 -42.01 31.30
CA HIS A 235 60.58 -42.94 32.03
C HIS A 235 59.13 -42.54 31.80
N HIS A 236 58.52 -43.25 30.86
CA HIS A 236 57.10 -43.51 30.83
C HIS A 236 56.68 -44.21 32.14
N PRO A 237 55.72 -43.69 32.92
CA PRO A 237 54.79 -44.55 33.63
C PRO A 237 53.60 -44.81 32.71
N SER A 238 53.48 -46.05 32.29
CA SER A 238 52.22 -46.61 31.80
C SER A 238 51.26 -46.76 32.98
N ASN A 239 50.30 -45.84 33.16
CA ASN A 239 48.92 -46.23 33.45
C ASN A 239 47.94 -45.05 33.32
N ASN A 240 47.07 -45.19 32.33
CA ASN A 240 45.65 -44.86 32.30
C ASN A 240 45.14 -43.57 32.96
N SER A 241 44.83 -42.63 32.07
CA SER A 241 43.52 -41.98 31.88
C SER A 241 43.67 -40.47 31.66
N ASN A 242 43.13 -40.01 30.53
CA ASN A 242 42.93 -38.60 30.15
C ASN A 242 44.10 -37.86 29.49
N LEU A 243 44.84 -38.52 28.60
CA LEU A 243 45.54 -37.81 27.52
C LEU A 243 44.50 -37.35 26.47
N ARG A 244 43.80 -36.28 26.81
CA ARG A 244 43.01 -35.49 25.86
C ARG A 244 43.99 -35.05 24.77
N ARG A 245 43.76 -35.51 23.53
CA ARG A 245 44.55 -35.15 22.33
C ARG A 245 45.00 -33.69 22.43
N SER A 246 46.30 -33.47 22.56
CA SER A 246 46.89 -32.16 22.32
C SER A 246 46.60 -31.82 20.87
N ALA A 247 45.67 -30.88 20.67
CA ALA A 247 45.44 -30.27 19.39
C ALA A 247 46.76 -29.67 18.90
N SER A 248 47.34 -30.28 17.87
CA SER A 248 48.46 -29.71 17.12
C SER A 248 48.08 -28.29 16.69
N PHE A 249 49.06 -27.39 16.69
CA PHE A 249 48.94 -25.94 16.41
C PHE A 249 48.29 -25.55 15.06
N HIS A 250 47.75 -26.49 14.28
CA HIS A 250 47.12 -26.29 12.96
C HIS A 250 45.75 -26.96 12.77
N SER A 251 45.08 -27.48 13.79
CA SER A 251 43.67 -27.91 13.63
C SER A 251 42.73 -26.74 13.86
N LEU A 252 42.16 -26.21 12.78
CA LEU A 252 41.02 -25.28 12.79
C LEU A 252 39.86 -25.90 13.61
N PRO A 253 39.00 -25.08 14.25
CA PRO A 253 37.73 -25.58 14.77
C PRO A 253 36.92 -26.15 13.61
N GLU A 254 36.51 -27.42 13.69
CA GLU A 254 35.43 -27.94 12.83
C GLU A 254 34.17 -27.17 13.18
N PHE A 255 33.80 -26.21 12.33
CA PHE A 255 32.44 -25.69 12.30
C PHE A 255 31.57 -26.75 11.59
N PRO A 256 30.40 -27.10 12.13
CA PRO A 256 29.44 -27.89 11.37
C PRO A 256 29.15 -27.14 10.06
N LEU A 257 29.26 -27.86 8.94
CA LEU A 257 28.93 -27.33 7.63
C LEU A 257 27.47 -26.88 7.64
N VAL A 258 27.26 -25.62 7.26
CA VAL A 258 25.97 -24.92 7.21
C VAL A 258 24.98 -25.56 6.21
N ASP A 259 25.44 -26.53 5.43
CA ASP A 259 24.67 -27.16 4.35
C ASP A 259 23.56 -28.11 4.86
N GLU A 260 23.59 -28.54 6.12
CA GLU A 260 22.60 -29.48 6.66
C GLU A 260 21.41 -28.81 7.39
N ILE A 261 21.49 -27.50 7.67
CA ILE A 261 20.42 -26.75 8.38
C ILE A 261 19.50 -25.99 7.41
N LEU A 262 19.98 -25.70 6.20
CA LEU A 262 19.23 -24.93 5.20
C LEU A 262 18.21 -25.76 4.41
N GLU A 263 18.34 -27.09 4.35
CA GLU A 263 17.41 -27.92 3.58
C GLU A 263 16.09 -28.24 4.33
N GLU A 264 16.07 -28.23 5.66
CA GLU A 264 14.83 -28.52 6.42
C GLU A 264 13.88 -27.32 6.53
N GLU A 265 14.40 -26.09 6.62
CA GLU A 265 13.56 -24.89 6.72
C GLU A 265 12.96 -24.47 5.36
N GLU A 266 13.71 -24.59 4.25
CA GLU A 266 13.17 -24.23 2.93
C GLU A 266 12.11 -25.22 2.44
N GLN A 267 12.21 -26.51 2.78
CA GLN A 267 11.21 -27.51 2.39
C GLN A 267 9.88 -27.29 3.12
N GLN A 268 9.88 -26.98 4.42
CA GLN A 268 8.62 -26.72 5.13
C GLN A 268 7.91 -25.45 4.63
N ILE A 269 8.64 -24.39 4.30
CA ILE A 269 8.04 -23.13 3.83
C ILE A 269 7.38 -23.31 2.46
N ILE A 270 7.98 -24.11 1.57
CA ILE A 270 7.43 -24.38 0.22
C ILE A 270 6.20 -25.29 0.28
N TYR A 271 6.21 -26.34 1.11
CA TYR A 271 5.08 -27.25 1.25
C TYR A 271 3.85 -26.60 1.92
N VAL A 272 4.07 -25.68 2.88
CA VAL A 272 2.96 -24.93 3.51
C VAL A 272 2.34 -23.94 2.51
N ASN A 273 3.16 -23.24 1.70
CA ASN A 273 2.64 -22.31 0.70
C ASN A 273 1.86 -23.01 -0.43
N LEU A 274 2.30 -24.20 -0.88
CA LEU A 274 1.61 -24.94 -1.93
C LEU A 274 0.25 -25.51 -1.49
N THR A 275 0.14 -25.94 -0.24
CA THR A 275 -1.14 -26.45 0.30
C THR A 275 -2.14 -25.33 0.52
N GLU A 276 -1.69 -24.17 0.99
CA GLU A 276 -2.53 -22.98 1.18
C GLU A 276 -2.98 -22.37 -0.16
N PHE A 277 -2.10 -22.37 -1.18
CA PHE A 277 -2.44 -21.92 -2.53
C PHE A 277 -3.46 -22.86 -3.22
N ASN A 278 -3.32 -24.18 -3.07
CA ASN A 278 -4.29 -25.13 -3.63
C ASN A 278 -5.65 -25.05 -2.94
N LYS A 279 -5.69 -24.82 -1.62
CA LYS A 279 -6.94 -24.63 -0.88
C LYS A 279 -7.68 -23.37 -1.32
N ASN A 280 -6.97 -22.26 -1.50
CA ASN A 280 -7.55 -21.02 -2.02
C ASN A 280 -8.04 -21.18 -3.46
N LYS A 281 -7.35 -21.96 -4.30
CA LYS A 281 -7.78 -22.24 -5.67
C LYS A 281 -9.08 -23.04 -5.72
N GLU A 282 -9.24 -24.04 -4.84
CA GLU A 282 -10.48 -24.82 -4.75
C GLU A 282 -11.66 -24.01 -4.19
N GLU A 283 -11.42 -23.06 -3.29
CA GLU A 283 -12.46 -22.13 -2.80
C GLU A 283 -12.91 -21.15 -3.89
N ILE A 284 -11.98 -20.61 -4.68
CA ILE A 284 -12.31 -19.73 -5.81
C ILE A 284 -13.10 -20.47 -6.89
N GLU A 285 -12.75 -21.72 -7.22
CA GLU A 285 -13.52 -22.53 -8.18
C GLU A 285 -14.92 -22.89 -7.67
N LYS A 286 -15.13 -23.00 -6.35
CA LYS A 286 -16.45 -23.23 -5.76
C LYS A 286 -17.31 -21.99 -5.82
N GLU A 287 -16.75 -20.82 -5.49
CA GLU A 287 -17.45 -19.54 -5.62
C GLU A 287 -17.84 -19.28 -7.08
N GLU A 288 -16.94 -19.49 -8.05
CA GLU A 288 -17.24 -19.29 -9.47
C GLU A 288 -18.39 -20.20 -9.96
N LYS A 289 -18.42 -21.47 -9.50
CA LYS A 289 -19.53 -22.39 -9.80
C LYS A 289 -20.84 -21.93 -9.17
N GLU A 290 -20.81 -21.37 -7.96
CA GLU A 290 -22.00 -20.84 -7.28
C GLU A 290 -22.53 -19.58 -7.98
N TYR A 291 -21.66 -18.68 -8.45
CA TYR A 291 -22.04 -17.51 -9.26
C TYR A 291 -22.63 -17.90 -10.61
N LEU A 292 -22.06 -18.90 -11.29
CA LEU A 292 -22.59 -19.41 -12.56
C LEU A 292 -23.96 -20.10 -12.37
N LEU A 293 -24.18 -20.77 -11.23
CA LEU A 293 -25.46 -21.40 -10.89
C LEU A 293 -26.54 -20.37 -10.54
N ALA A 294 -26.15 -19.24 -9.93
CA ALA A 294 -27.04 -18.09 -9.69
C ALA A 294 -27.46 -17.36 -10.98
N LEU A 295 -26.62 -17.37 -12.02
CA LEU A 295 -26.93 -16.79 -13.33
C LEU A 295 -27.86 -17.67 -14.19
N GLN A 296 -28.03 -18.94 -13.86
CA GLN A 296 -28.87 -19.92 -14.59
C GLN A 296 -30.35 -19.90 -14.15
N GLN A 297 -30.75 -19.07 -13.18
CA GLN A 297 -32.16 -18.99 -12.77
C GLN A 297 -32.95 -17.98 -13.63
N PRO A 298 -34.08 -18.40 -14.25
CA PRO A 298 -34.90 -17.49 -15.03
C PRO A 298 -35.55 -16.43 -14.13
N SER A 299 -35.39 -15.18 -14.54
CA SER A 299 -35.92 -13.98 -13.88
C SER A 299 -37.39 -14.10 -13.51
N THR A 300 -37.67 -14.26 -12.22
CA THR A 300 -38.94 -13.81 -11.63
C THR A 300 -38.64 -12.74 -10.60
N SER A 301 -38.87 -11.49 -11.00
CA SER A 301 -39.38 -10.39 -10.18
C SER A 301 -39.06 -10.46 -8.68
N THR A 302 -38.14 -9.62 -8.21
CA THR A 302 -38.44 -8.48 -7.31
C THR A 302 -37.13 -7.73 -7.06
N ALA A 303 -37.11 -6.45 -7.45
CA ALA A 303 -36.07 -5.53 -7.06
C ALA A 303 -36.11 -5.30 -5.54
N SER A 304 -35.10 -5.77 -4.81
CA SER A 304 -34.57 -5.16 -3.58
C SER A 304 -33.41 -6.01 -3.08
N SER A 305 -32.34 -5.35 -2.61
CA SER A 305 -31.30 -5.93 -1.76
C SER A 305 -30.32 -6.92 -2.39
N ILE A 306 -29.32 -6.43 -3.14
CA ILE A 306 -27.98 -7.04 -3.15
C ILE A 306 -26.92 -5.92 -3.28
N LEU A 307 -26.44 -5.42 -2.15
CA LEU A 307 -25.05 -4.95 -2.00
C LEU A 307 -24.33 -6.05 -1.22
N PRO A 308 -23.19 -6.57 -1.67
CA PRO A 308 -22.33 -7.33 -0.78
C PRO A 308 -21.70 -6.34 0.21
N LEU A 309 -22.17 -6.36 1.46
CA LEU A 309 -21.43 -5.84 2.60
C LEU A 309 -20.14 -6.66 2.69
N PHE A 310 -19.03 -6.09 2.23
CA PHE A 310 -17.69 -6.59 2.49
C PHE A 310 -17.48 -6.56 4.01
N ASN A 311 -17.56 -7.74 4.62
CA ASN A 311 -17.37 -7.98 6.04
C ASN A 311 -15.86 -7.95 6.35
N ASN A 312 -15.33 -6.75 6.63
CA ASN A 312 -14.02 -6.59 7.25
C ASN A 312 -14.12 -6.95 8.73
N ASN A 313 -13.99 -8.24 9.06
CA ASN A 313 -13.60 -8.69 10.40
C ASN A 313 -13.15 -10.16 10.37
N LYS A 314 -11.91 -10.39 9.93
CA LYS A 314 -11.15 -11.57 10.34
C LYS A 314 -9.64 -11.40 10.16
N ILE A 315 -9.06 -10.38 10.80
CA ILE A 315 -7.64 -10.40 11.18
C ILE A 315 -7.52 -9.78 12.57
N GLN A 316 -7.62 -10.63 13.60
CA GLN A 316 -6.95 -10.50 14.90
C GLN A 316 -7.42 -11.62 15.84
N ALA A 317 -6.64 -12.70 15.90
CA ALA A 317 -6.25 -13.47 17.09
C ALA A 317 -5.53 -14.75 16.63
#